data_AF-A0A2V6CW51-F1
#
_entry.id   AF-A0A2V6CW51-F1
#
_cell.length_a   1.000
_cell.length_b   1.000
_cell.length_c   1.000
_cell.angle_alpha   90.00
_cell.angle_beta   90.00
_cell.angle_gamma   90.00
#
_symmetry.space_group_name_H-M   'P 1'
#
loop_
_entity.id
_entity.type
_entity.pdbx_description
1 polymer ?
#
loop_
_entity_poly.entity_id
_entity_poly.type
_entity_poly.pdbx_seq_one_letter_code
_entity_poly.pdbx_strand_id
1 'polypeptide(L)'
;MKIKTKKFWSAFTLIELLVVIAIIAILAALAVPALTSALAKAQLTGTMNNARQVYLAQFSMANDGTATGDSKLAWPGDLAVVPTTMAGYANGVVGPGYLQAGDINKLFNAPSCALVVSPVTGPPDSVTFDSGTAGLKVYKIKDVDPANTIFIASHNYVYATA
;
A
#
# COMPACT_ATOMS: atom_id res chain seq x y z
N MET A 1 -9.64 26.88 70.46
CA MET A 1 -10.46 25.73 70.03
C MET A 1 -9.88 25.19 68.72
N LYS A 2 -9.28 24.00 68.70
CA LYS A 2 -8.60 23.43 67.51
C LYS A 2 -9.45 22.30 66.94
N ILE A 3 -10.01 22.49 65.74
CA ILE A 3 -10.79 21.48 65.01
C ILE A 3 -9.80 20.53 64.33
N LYS A 4 -9.78 19.26 64.74
CA LYS A 4 -8.99 18.21 64.09
C LYS A 4 -9.81 17.61 62.94
N THR A 5 -9.50 17.99 61.71
CA THR A 5 -10.05 17.37 60.51
C THR A 5 -9.46 15.97 60.34
N LYS A 6 -10.27 14.91 60.49
CA LYS A 6 -9.85 13.54 60.19
C LYS A 6 -9.74 13.39 58.67
N LYS A 7 -8.50 13.35 58.17
CA LYS A 7 -8.21 13.03 56.77
C LYS A 7 -8.39 11.53 56.56
N PHE A 8 -9.52 11.12 55.98
CA PHE A 8 -9.74 9.74 55.55
C PHE A 8 -8.86 9.47 54.32
N TRP A 9 -7.70 8.86 54.52
CA TRP A 9 -6.98 8.23 53.43
C TRP A 9 -7.54 6.84 53.24
N SER A 10 -8.37 6.69 52.20
CA SER A 10 -8.79 5.38 51.69
C SER A 10 -7.55 4.67 51.18
N ALA A 11 -7.14 3.59 51.84
CA ALA A 11 -6.06 2.73 51.38
C ALA A 11 -6.61 1.79 50.30
N PHE A 12 -6.03 1.85 49.11
CA PHE A 12 -6.42 1.00 47.98
C PHE A 12 -6.02 -0.44 48.27
N THR A 13 -6.98 -1.36 48.25
CA THR A 13 -6.73 -2.77 48.56
C THR A 13 -6.26 -3.54 47.32
N LEU A 14 -5.49 -4.61 47.52
CA LEU A 14 -5.05 -5.48 46.41
C LEU A 14 -6.22 -6.12 45.65
N ILE A 15 -7.34 -6.38 46.34
CA ILE A 15 -8.54 -6.97 45.72
C ILE A 15 -9.25 -5.97 44.79
N GLU A 16 -9.30 -4.69 45.16
CA GLU A 16 -9.84 -3.63 44.30
C GLU A 16 -9.00 -3.48 43.02
N LEU A 17 -7.66 -3.54 43.14
CA LEU A 17 -6.77 -3.55 41.98
C LEU A 17 -7.02 -4.76 41.07
N LEU A 18 -7.18 -5.94 41.66
CA LEU A 18 -7.36 -7.20 40.94
C LEU A 18 -8.65 -7.22 40.12
N VAL A 19 -9.75 -6.72 40.68
CA VAL A 19 -11.03 -6.63 39.95
C VAL A 19 -10.93 -5.65 38.77
N VAL A 20 -10.22 -4.54 38.94
CA VAL A 20 -10.06 -3.53 37.88
C VAL A 20 -9.31 -4.10 36.68
N ILE A 21 -8.17 -4.78 36.89
CA ILE A 21 -7.42 -5.39 35.79
C ILE A 21 -8.22 -6.50 35.10
N ALA A 22 -9.04 -7.24 35.83
CA ALA A 22 -9.91 -8.28 35.27
C ALA A 22 -10.96 -7.67 34.32
N ILE A 23 -11.59 -6.56 34.71
CA ILE A 23 -12.55 -5.85 33.85
C ILE A 23 -11.84 -5.28 32.60
N ILE A 24 -10.67 -4.66 32.77
CA ILE A 24 -9.88 -4.14 31.64
C ILE A 24 -9.51 -5.27 30.66
N ALA A 25 -9.12 -6.44 31.16
CA ALA A 25 -8.78 -7.58 30.31
C ALA A 25 -9.97 -8.07 29.47
N ILE A 26 -11.18 -8.13 30.04
CA ILE A 26 -12.39 -8.50 29.30
C ILE A 26 -12.69 -7.46 28.21
N LEU A 27 -12.64 -6.17 28.55
CA LEU A 27 -12.87 -5.09 27.59
C LEU A 27 -11.83 -5.09 26.46
N ALA A 28 -10.55 -5.30 26.79
CA ALA A 28 -9.47 -5.38 25.82
C ALA A 28 -9.64 -6.60 24.89
N ALA A 29 -10.00 -7.77 25.43
CA ALA A 29 -10.22 -8.97 24.63
C ALA A 29 -11.33 -8.80 23.58
N LEU A 30 -12.38 -8.03 23.90
CA LEU A 30 -13.44 -7.69 22.94
C LEU A 30 -13.00 -6.63 21.92
N ALA A 31 -12.04 -5.77 22.26
CA ALA A 31 -11.55 -4.70 21.40
C ALA A 31 -10.50 -5.17 20.37
N VAL A 32 -9.66 -6.17 20.70
CA VAL A 32 -8.61 -6.69 19.82
C VAL A 32 -9.11 -7.12 18.43
N PRO A 33 -10.16 -7.96 18.28
CA PRO A 33 -10.61 -8.39 16.94
C PRO A 33 -11.11 -7.23 16.08
N ALA A 34 -11.78 -6.25 16.70
CA ALA A 34 -12.22 -5.04 16.00
C ALA A 34 -11.02 -4.21 15.51
N LEU A 35 -10.00 -4.03 16.36
CA LEU A 35 -8.78 -3.30 16.03
C LEU A 35 -7.98 -3.99 14.90
N THR A 36 -7.82 -5.31 14.95
CA THR A 36 -7.11 -6.05 13.91
C THR A 36 -7.81 -5.93 12.56
N SER A 37 -9.15 -5.96 12.54
CA SER A 37 -9.92 -5.78 11.31
C SER A 37 -9.81 -4.35 10.75
N ALA A 38 -9.79 -3.34 11.63
CA ALA A 38 -9.64 -1.94 11.23
C ALA A 38 -8.23 -1.66 10.67
N LEU A 39 -7.19 -2.24 11.27
CA LEU A 39 -5.81 -2.13 10.79
C LEU A 39 -5.68 -2.74 9.38
N ALA A 40 -6.22 -3.94 9.16
CA ALA A 40 -6.21 -4.59 7.85
C ALA A 40 -6.89 -3.74 6.77
N LYS A 41 -8.05 -3.13 7.09
CA LYS A 41 -8.76 -2.19 6.19
C LYS A 41 -7.95 -0.91 5.91
N ALA A 42 -7.27 -0.37 6.91
CA ALA A 42 -6.42 0.80 6.75
C ALA A 42 -5.24 0.50 5.82
N GLN A 43 -4.60 -0.65 5.99
CA GLN A 43 -3.51 -1.12 5.13
C GLN A 43 -3.97 -1.37 3.68
N LEU A 44 -5.16 -1.95 3.49
CA LEU A 44 -5.79 -2.10 2.18
C LEU A 44 -6.02 -0.74 1.52
N THR A 45 -6.57 0.22 2.26
CA THR A 45 -6.79 1.60 1.77
C THR A 45 -5.47 2.24 1.32
N GLY A 46 -4.39 2.06 2.09
CA GLY A 46 -3.06 2.53 1.70
C GLY A 46 -2.57 1.90 0.40
N THR A 47 -2.70 0.57 0.26
CA THR A 47 -2.28 -0.16 -0.93
C THR A 47 -3.11 0.24 -2.17
N MET A 48 -4.42 0.46 -2.01
CA MET A 48 -5.29 0.97 -3.08
C MET A 48 -4.90 2.39 -3.51
N ASN A 49 -4.49 3.24 -2.57
CA ASN A 49 -3.99 4.57 -2.92
C ASN A 49 -2.65 4.51 -3.67
N ASN A 50 -1.77 3.59 -3.32
CA ASN A 50 -0.53 3.35 -4.08
C ASN A 50 -0.83 2.89 -5.51
N ALA A 51 -1.76 1.94 -5.68
CA ALA A 51 -2.23 1.51 -6.99
C ALA A 51 -2.81 2.68 -7.81
N ARG A 52 -3.58 3.56 -7.17
CA ARG A 52 -4.11 4.76 -7.83
C ARG A 52 -2.99 5.71 -8.30
N GLN A 53 -1.93 5.90 -7.53
CA GLN A 53 -0.79 6.73 -7.95
C GLN A 53 -0.09 6.17 -9.19
N VAL A 54 0.13 4.85 -9.21
CA VAL A 54 0.66 4.15 -10.40
C VAL A 54 -0.28 4.31 -11.59
N TYR A 55 -1.59 4.21 -11.37
CA TYR A 55 -2.59 4.43 -12.41
C TYR A 55 -2.51 5.83 -13.01
N LEU A 56 -2.48 6.87 -12.18
CA LEU A 56 -2.41 8.25 -12.65
C LEU A 56 -1.15 8.52 -13.47
N ALA A 57 -0.01 7.98 -13.06
CA ALA A 57 1.24 8.12 -13.80
C ALA A 57 1.17 7.49 -15.20
N GLN A 58 0.69 6.25 -15.29
CA GLN A 58 0.51 5.57 -16.57
C GLN A 58 -0.57 6.22 -17.45
N PHE A 59 -1.66 6.72 -16.85
CA PHE A 59 -2.70 7.45 -17.57
C PHE A 59 -2.15 8.75 -18.16
N SER A 60 -1.38 9.51 -17.40
CA SER A 60 -0.70 10.72 -17.89
C SER A 60 0.24 10.39 -19.03
N MET A 61 1.04 9.31 -18.89
CA MET A 61 1.95 8.85 -19.94
C MET A 61 1.22 8.50 -21.23
N ALA A 62 0.13 7.72 -21.14
CA ALA A 62 -0.65 7.35 -22.31
C ALA A 62 -1.25 8.58 -23.01
N ASN A 63 -1.79 9.54 -22.26
CA ASN A 63 -2.33 10.78 -22.82
C ASN A 63 -1.25 11.57 -23.56
N ASP A 64 -0.05 11.69 -23.00
CA ASP A 64 1.05 12.41 -23.63
C ASP A 64 1.53 11.71 -24.92
N GLY A 65 1.53 10.38 -24.95
CA GLY A 65 1.82 9.62 -26.15
C GLY A 65 0.79 9.82 -27.25
N THR A 66 -0.49 9.90 -26.91
CA THR A 66 -1.54 10.24 -27.91
C THR A 66 -1.37 11.66 -28.45
N ALA A 67 -0.96 12.62 -27.62
CA ALA A 67 -0.74 14.00 -28.03
C ALA A 67 0.52 14.18 -28.89
N THR A 68 1.57 13.41 -28.60
CA THR A 68 2.89 13.53 -29.26
C THR A 68 3.04 12.56 -30.45
N GLY A 69 2.21 11.53 -30.52
CA GLY A 69 2.34 10.43 -31.48
C GLY A 69 3.46 9.43 -31.13
N ASP A 70 3.98 9.45 -29.90
CA ASP A 70 5.03 8.52 -29.46
C ASP A 70 4.40 7.19 -29.03
N SER A 71 4.64 6.14 -29.81
CA SER A 71 4.14 4.79 -29.54
C SER A 71 4.80 4.10 -28.34
N LYS A 72 5.83 4.71 -27.75
CA LYS A 72 6.46 4.23 -26.50
C LYS A 72 5.73 4.70 -25.25
N LEU A 73 4.91 5.75 -25.36
CA LEU A 73 4.14 6.34 -24.27
C LEU A 73 2.68 5.92 -24.39
N ALA A 74 2.41 4.63 -24.33
CA ALA A 74 1.06 4.09 -24.50
C ALA A 74 0.64 3.23 -23.31
N TRP A 75 -0.62 2.81 -23.29
CA TRP A 75 -1.07 1.79 -22.35
C TRP A 75 -0.25 0.51 -22.52
N PRO A 76 -0.02 -0.26 -21.43
CA PRO A 76 0.86 -1.43 -21.49
C PRO A 76 0.48 -2.46 -22.56
N GLY A 77 -0.81 -2.58 -22.92
CA GLY A 77 -1.28 -3.50 -23.95
C GLY A 77 -1.08 -3.01 -25.39
N ASP A 78 -0.81 -1.73 -25.60
CA ASP A 78 -0.62 -1.13 -26.93
C ASP A 78 0.86 -0.90 -27.29
N LEU A 79 1.75 -1.12 -26.32
CA LEU A 79 3.19 -1.06 -26.55
C LEU A 79 3.63 -2.15 -27.54
N ALA A 80 4.46 -1.78 -28.51
CA ALA A 80 5.04 -2.73 -29.48
C ALA A 80 5.83 -3.86 -28.78
N VAL A 81 6.48 -3.53 -27.67
CA VAL A 81 7.10 -4.50 -26.75
C VAL A 81 6.33 -4.45 -25.44
N VAL A 82 5.37 -5.35 -25.30
CA VAL A 82 4.53 -5.43 -24.10
C VAL A 82 5.36 -5.98 -22.92
N PRO A 83 5.49 -5.23 -21.80
CA PRO A 83 6.21 -5.71 -20.63
C PRO A 83 5.64 -7.03 -20.11
N THR A 84 6.49 -8.05 -19.96
CA THR A 84 6.09 -9.36 -19.42
C THR A 84 6.38 -9.51 -17.94
N THR A 85 7.21 -8.62 -17.38
CA THR A 85 7.63 -8.61 -15.97
C THR A 85 7.17 -7.32 -15.30
N MET A 86 6.98 -7.37 -13.97
CA MET A 86 6.64 -6.18 -13.19
C MET A 86 7.76 -5.13 -13.24
N ALA A 87 9.02 -5.58 -13.26
CA ALA A 87 10.18 -4.69 -13.45
C ALA A 87 10.14 -4.01 -14.81
N GLY A 88 9.80 -4.73 -15.88
CA GLY A 88 9.64 -4.14 -17.21
C GLY A 88 8.54 -3.09 -17.25
N TYR A 89 7.41 -3.36 -16.58
CA TYR A 89 6.33 -2.38 -16.45
C TYR A 89 6.78 -1.13 -15.68
N ALA A 90 7.41 -1.30 -14.51
CA ALA A 90 7.89 -0.18 -13.71
C ALA A 90 8.90 0.69 -14.48
N ASN A 91 9.83 0.07 -15.20
CA ASN A 91 10.78 0.77 -16.06
C ASN A 91 10.12 1.51 -17.23
N GLY A 92 8.99 1.01 -17.74
CA GLY A 92 8.21 1.69 -18.77
C GLY A 92 7.64 3.04 -18.31
N VAL A 93 7.35 3.19 -17.01
CA VAL A 93 6.84 4.44 -16.43
C VAL A 93 7.95 5.31 -15.82
N VAL A 94 9.01 4.68 -15.28
CA VAL A 94 10.16 5.39 -14.70
C VAL A 94 11.05 6.00 -15.76
N GLY A 95 11.33 5.27 -16.85
CA GLY A 95 12.28 5.73 -17.86
C GLY A 95 11.92 7.06 -18.52
N PRO A 96 10.63 7.29 -18.86
CA PRO A 96 10.18 8.59 -19.37
C PRO A 96 9.98 9.67 -18.28
N GLY A 97 10.13 9.32 -17.00
CA GLY A 97 10.07 10.27 -15.88
C GLY A 97 8.70 10.48 -15.24
N TYR A 98 7.69 9.66 -15.55
CA TYR A 98 6.35 9.77 -14.93
C TYR A 98 6.30 9.24 -13.49
N LEU A 99 7.24 8.36 -13.12
CA LEU A 99 7.50 7.95 -11.75
C LEU A 99 8.99 8.03 -11.46
N GLN A 100 9.36 8.46 -10.25
CA GLN A 100 10.75 8.41 -9.83
C GLN A 100 11.14 6.99 -9.41
N ALA A 101 12.36 6.58 -9.74
CA ALA A 101 12.87 5.24 -9.38
C ALA A 101 12.81 4.98 -7.86
N GLY A 102 13.01 6.02 -7.04
CA GLY A 102 12.93 5.96 -5.58
C GLY A 102 11.51 5.73 -5.02
N ASP A 103 10.46 6.04 -5.78
CA ASP A 103 9.08 5.89 -5.34
C ASP A 103 8.54 4.48 -5.60
N ILE A 104 9.14 3.73 -6.53
CA ILE A 104 8.69 2.38 -6.89
C ILE A 104 8.68 1.43 -5.69
N ASN A 105 9.69 1.50 -4.82
CA ASN A 105 9.74 0.68 -3.62
C ASN A 105 8.55 0.94 -2.67
N LYS A 106 8.06 2.18 -2.60
CA LYS A 106 6.90 2.53 -1.77
C LYS A 106 5.59 2.15 -2.44
N LEU A 107 5.48 2.40 -3.74
CA LEU A 107 4.24 2.24 -4.50
C LEU A 107 3.92 0.77 -4.79
N PHE A 108 4.93 -0.06 -5.02
CA PHE A 108 4.74 -1.46 -5.40
C PHE A 108 4.77 -2.41 -4.20
N ASN A 109 5.00 -1.88 -3.00
CA ASN A 109 5.05 -2.67 -1.78
C ASN A 109 3.76 -2.48 -0.94
N ALA A 110 3.38 -3.51 -0.21
CA ALA A 110 2.23 -3.56 0.66
C ALA A 110 2.64 -4.23 1.99
N PRO A 111 1.94 -4.01 3.12
CA PRO A 111 2.44 -4.45 4.43
C PRO A 111 2.67 -5.96 4.61
N SER A 112 2.05 -6.80 3.77
CA SER A 112 2.25 -8.27 3.75
C SER A 112 3.29 -8.74 2.72
N CYS A 113 3.85 -7.83 1.94
CA CYS A 113 4.82 -8.09 0.88
C CYS A 113 6.15 -7.41 1.22
N ALA A 114 7.23 -7.90 0.61
CA ALA A 114 8.56 -7.34 0.80
C ALA A 114 9.32 -7.36 -0.52
N LEU A 115 8.83 -6.59 -1.49
CA LEU A 115 9.57 -6.36 -2.72
C LEU A 115 10.79 -5.50 -2.40
N VAL A 116 11.97 -5.96 -2.81
CA VAL A 116 13.21 -5.18 -2.75
C VAL A 116 13.48 -4.62 -4.15
N VAL A 117 13.50 -3.30 -4.24
CA VAL A 117 13.76 -2.56 -5.48
C VAL A 117 14.99 -1.70 -5.29
N SER A 118 15.97 -1.85 -6.16
CA SER A 118 17.13 -0.98 -6.23
C SER A 118 16.98 0.02 -7.39
N PRO A 119 16.98 1.33 -7.12
CA PRO A 119 16.99 2.34 -8.16
C PRO A 119 18.37 2.37 -8.84
N VAL A 120 18.36 2.48 -10.16
CA VAL A 120 19.56 2.63 -11.00
C VAL A 120 19.47 3.97 -11.70
N THR A 121 20.37 4.88 -11.34
CA THR A 121 20.44 6.21 -11.96
C THR A 121 21.17 6.13 -13.30
N GLY A 122 20.55 6.63 -14.37
CA GLY A 122 21.14 6.64 -15.70
C GLY A 122 20.24 7.32 -16.74
N PRO A 123 20.66 7.43 -18.00
CA PRO A 123 19.78 7.84 -19.10
C PRO A 123 19.29 6.59 -19.86
N PRO A 124 18.05 6.12 -19.65
CA PRO A 124 17.04 6.57 -18.68
C PRO A 124 17.21 5.95 -17.29
N ASP A 125 16.60 6.59 -16.28
CA ASP A 125 16.55 6.05 -14.92
C ASP A 125 15.75 4.74 -14.93
N SER A 126 16.15 3.80 -14.09
CA SER A 126 15.53 2.47 -14.07
C SER A 126 15.51 1.89 -12.65
N VAL A 127 14.85 0.75 -12.52
CA VAL A 127 14.70 -0.01 -11.28
C VAL A 127 14.98 -1.48 -11.55
N THR A 128 15.77 -2.09 -10.67
CA THR A 128 15.95 -3.56 -10.62
C THR A 128 15.12 -4.12 -9.48
N PHE A 129 14.48 -5.26 -9.73
CA PHE A 129 13.68 -5.97 -8.74
C PHE A 129 14.54 -7.13 -8.26
N ASP A 130 15.11 -6.98 -7.07
CA ASP A 130 16.18 -7.87 -6.61
C ASP A 130 15.64 -9.14 -5.95
N SER A 131 14.55 -9.00 -5.18
CA SER A 131 13.88 -10.12 -4.52
C SER A 131 12.47 -9.75 -4.04
N GLY A 132 11.66 -10.77 -3.72
CA GLY A 132 10.33 -10.60 -3.15
C GLY A 132 9.22 -10.42 -4.18
N THR A 133 7.99 -10.27 -3.69
CA THR A 133 6.78 -10.17 -4.49
C THR A 133 6.21 -8.76 -4.36
N ALA A 134 5.83 -8.14 -5.47
CA ALA A 134 5.13 -6.86 -5.46
C ALA A 134 3.75 -7.02 -4.81
N GLY A 135 3.35 -6.06 -3.98
CA GLY A 135 2.02 -5.97 -3.37
C GLY A 135 0.91 -5.62 -4.37
N LEU A 136 1.25 -5.39 -5.64
CA LEU A 136 0.34 -5.07 -6.73
C LEU A 136 0.58 -6.02 -7.91
N LYS A 137 -0.47 -6.28 -8.68
CA LYS A 137 -0.45 -6.98 -9.96
C LYS A 137 -1.07 -6.07 -11.02
N VAL A 138 -0.29 -5.79 -12.06
CA VAL A 138 -0.69 -4.94 -13.17
C VAL A 138 -1.03 -5.83 -14.36
N TYR A 139 -2.17 -5.59 -14.97
CA TYR A 139 -2.65 -6.35 -16.11
C TYR A 139 -2.50 -5.54 -17.40
N LYS A 140 -2.30 -6.26 -18.50
CA LYS A 140 -2.12 -5.69 -19.84
C LYS A 140 -3.48 -5.33 -20.41
N ILE A 141 -3.72 -4.06 -20.68
CA ILE A 141 -4.97 -3.55 -21.23
C ILE A 141 -4.64 -2.62 -22.40
N LYS A 142 -5.47 -2.67 -23.42
CA LYS A 142 -5.36 -1.87 -24.64
C LYS A 142 -6.30 -0.67 -24.58
N ASP A 143 -5.95 0.41 -25.27
CA ASP A 143 -6.76 1.63 -25.37
C ASP A 143 -8.10 1.38 -26.07
N VAL A 144 -8.16 0.36 -26.92
CA VAL A 144 -9.38 -0.06 -27.64
C VAL A 144 -10.33 -0.91 -26.78
N ASP A 145 -9.96 -1.29 -25.56
CA ASP A 145 -10.90 -1.95 -24.66
C ASP A 145 -11.89 -0.91 -24.08
N PRO A 146 -13.22 -1.09 -24.24
CA PRO A 146 -14.24 -0.09 -23.87
C PRO A 146 -14.35 0.20 -22.35
N ALA A 147 -13.48 -0.41 -21.54
CA ALA A 147 -13.42 -0.28 -20.09
C ALA A 147 -12.05 0.25 -19.61
N ASN A 148 -11.45 1.19 -20.36
CA ASN A 148 -10.14 1.85 -20.14
C ASN A 148 -9.83 2.24 -18.68
N THR A 149 -9.37 1.26 -17.90
CA THR A 149 -8.74 1.44 -16.60
C THR A 149 -7.59 0.45 -16.54
N ILE A 150 -6.42 0.81 -16.02
CA ILE A 150 -5.43 -0.21 -15.66
C ILE A 150 -6.08 -1.05 -14.58
N PHE A 151 -6.22 -2.33 -14.83
CA PHE A 151 -6.59 -3.27 -13.80
C PHE A 151 -5.32 -3.49 -12.96
N ILE A 152 -5.18 -2.72 -11.88
CA ILE A 152 -4.19 -2.96 -10.84
C ILE A 152 -4.94 -3.63 -9.70
N ALA A 153 -4.65 -4.90 -9.48
CA ALA A 153 -5.17 -5.63 -8.34
C ALA A 153 -4.09 -5.66 -7.26
N SER A 154 -4.46 -5.49 -5.98
CA SER A 154 -3.53 -5.85 -4.91
C SER A 154 -3.19 -7.33 -5.03
N HIS A 155 -1.90 -7.68 -4.89
CA HIS A 155 -1.45 -9.05 -4.82
C HIS A 155 -1.97 -9.63 -3.49
N ASN A 156 -3.18 -10.16 -3.54
CA ASN A 156 -3.89 -10.90 -2.51
C ASN A 156 -3.52 -10.48 -1.08
N TYR A 157 -4.16 -9.42 -0.58
CA TYR A 157 -4.37 -9.34 0.87
C TYR A 157 -5.26 -10.52 1.20
N VAL A 158 -4.63 -11.57 1.68
CA VAL A 158 -5.20 -12.84 2.09
C VAL A 158 -6.65 -12.68 2.59
N TYR A 159 -7.62 -13.12 1.77
CA TYR A 159 -8.95 -13.55 2.20
C TYR A 159 -8.87 -14.84 3.05
N ALA A 160 -7.68 -15.35 3.38
CA ALA A 160 -7.49 -16.43 4.35
C ALA A 160 -7.40 -15.85 5.77
N THR A 161 -8.56 -15.43 6.27
CA THR A 161 -8.91 -15.81 7.63
C THR A 161 -9.47 -17.23 7.55
N ALA A 162 -8.64 -18.21 7.90
CA ALA A 162 -9.14 -19.39 8.59
C ALA A 162 -9.52 -18.98 10.02
#